data_AF-A0A0G4PWS2-F1
#
_entry.id   AF-A0A0G4PWS2-F1
#
_cell.length_a   1.000
_cell.length_b   1.000
_cell.length_c   1.000
_cell.angle_alpha   90.00
_cell.angle_beta   90.00
_cell.angle_gamma   90.00
#
_symmetry.space_group_name_H-M   'P 1'
#
loop_
_entity.id
_entity.type
_entity.pdbx_description
1 polymer ?
#
loop_
_entity_poly.entity_id
_entity_poly.type
_entity_poly.pdbx_seq_one_letter_code
_entity_poly.pdbx_strand_id
1 'polypeptide(L)'
;MDPSSLLESRQDVQGYKILRPVQGVIESIYKIHHNLGVLSNTIVYATYEQPDHMPLTPATIYKALPLVISEHPALATILIDQPSTKKMARTRTWQARLERICFKDCVRFIDDMAEKEQFIRLIQVEHNT
;
A
#
# COMPACT_ATOMS: atom_id res chain seq x y z
N MET A 1 4.05 33.75 14.50
CA MET A 1 3.45 32.42 14.26
C MET A 1 4.33 31.74 13.24
N ASP A 2 5.04 30.70 13.65
CA ASP A 2 6.04 30.00 12.85
C ASP A 2 5.33 29.04 11.87
N PRO A 3 5.43 29.23 10.55
CA PRO A 3 4.73 28.42 9.55
C PRO A 3 5.22 26.96 9.50
N SER A 4 6.28 26.64 10.24
CA SER A 4 6.85 25.30 10.37
C SER A 4 5.96 24.32 11.16
N SER A 5 5.01 24.83 11.96
CA SER A 5 4.17 24.03 12.86
C SER A 5 2.94 23.37 12.23
N LEU A 6 2.63 23.66 10.96
CA LEU A 6 1.43 23.17 10.27
C LEU A 6 1.67 21.92 9.40
N LEU A 7 2.91 21.41 9.34
CA LEU A 7 3.26 20.20 8.60
C LEU A 7 3.40 18.95 9.47
N GLU A 8 3.26 19.06 10.79
CA GLU A 8 3.36 17.95 11.74
C GLU A 8 2.04 17.17 11.95
N SER A 9 1.06 17.33 11.05
CA SER A 9 -0.24 16.65 11.19
C SER A 9 -0.48 15.54 10.17
N ARG A 10 0.55 14.79 9.74
CA ARG A 10 0.37 13.63 8.86
C ARG A 10 1.25 12.45 9.24
N GLN A 11 0.60 11.52 9.95
CA GLN A 11 0.86 10.07 10.01
C GLN A 11 2.22 9.64 10.60
N ASP A 12 2.15 8.75 11.59
CA ASP A 12 3.28 7.95 12.10
C ASP A 12 4.20 7.54 10.95
N VAL A 13 5.37 8.17 10.85
CA VAL A 13 6.29 7.93 9.73
C VAL A 13 6.93 6.56 9.94
N GLN A 14 6.31 5.54 9.36
CA GLN A 14 6.99 4.29 9.04
C GLN A 14 8.30 4.65 8.32
N GLY A 15 9.43 4.25 8.89
CA GLY A 15 10.74 4.49 8.30
C GLY A 15 10.75 4.00 6.84
N TYR A 16 11.26 4.84 5.94
CA TYR A 16 11.38 4.50 4.53
C TYR A 16 12.75 4.89 4.00
N LYS A 17 13.24 4.09 3.04
CA LYS A 17 14.48 4.34 2.32
C LYS A 17 14.19 4.85 0.92
N ILE A 18 14.72 6.04 0.58
CA ILE A 18 14.62 6.59 -0.77
C ILE A 18 15.41 5.70 -1.74
N LEU A 19 14.80 5.33 -2.86
CA LEU A 19 15.42 4.51 -3.90
C LEU A 19 15.90 5.35 -5.07
N ARG A 20 14.97 6.02 -5.77
CA ARG A 20 15.24 6.78 -7.00
C ARG A 20 14.18 7.82 -7.27
N PRO A 21 14.46 8.87 -8.05
CA PRO A 21 13.39 9.72 -8.55
C PRO A 21 12.49 8.92 -9.49
N VAL A 22 11.20 9.24 -9.51
CA VAL A 22 10.29 8.73 -10.55
C VAL A 22 10.73 9.28 -11.90
N GLN A 23 10.79 8.40 -12.89
CA GLN A 23 11.20 8.72 -14.26
C GLN A 23 10.09 8.36 -15.26
N GLY A 24 9.21 7.41 -14.92
CA GLY A 24 8.14 6.96 -15.80
C GLY A 24 6.90 7.87 -15.76
N VAL A 25 6.30 8.07 -16.94
CA VAL A 25 5.01 8.76 -17.07
C VAL A 25 3.91 7.97 -16.36
N ILE A 26 3.91 6.64 -16.47
CA ILE A 26 2.93 5.76 -15.84
C ILE A 26 2.92 5.93 -14.31
N GLU A 27 4.09 5.80 -13.67
CA GLU A 27 4.25 5.98 -12.21
C GLU A 27 3.74 7.35 -11.74
N SER A 28 3.98 8.38 -12.55
CA SER A 28 3.52 9.75 -12.28
C SER A 28 2.00 9.88 -12.40
N ILE A 29 1.39 9.25 -13.41
CA ILE A 29 -0.07 9.22 -13.59
C ILE A 29 -0.73 8.49 -12.42
N TYR A 30 -0.21 7.33 -12.02
CA TYR A 30 -0.72 6.60 -10.85
C TYR A 30 -0.67 7.45 -9.58
N LYS A 31 0.42 8.21 -9.36
CA LYS A 31 0.51 9.13 -8.22
C LYS A 31 -0.52 10.25 -8.30
N ILE A 32 -0.73 10.83 -9.48
CA ILE A 32 -1.75 11.88 -9.70
C ILE A 32 -3.14 11.32 -9.42
N HIS A 33 -3.49 10.17 -9.99
CA HIS A 33 -4.76 9.50 -9.75
C HIS A 33 -4.98 9.25 -8.25
N HIS A 34 -4.00 8.64 -7.57
CA HIS A 34 -4.05 8.40 -6.14
C HIS A 34 -4.27 9.70 -5.34
N ASN A 35 -3.53 10.77 -5.65
CA ASN A 35 -3.68 12.06 -4.98
C ASN A 35 -5.04 12.74 -5.25
N LEU A 36 -5.68 12.46 -6.39
CA LEU A 36 -7.02 12.93 -6.74
C LEU A 36 -8.14 12.05 -6.16
N GLY A 37 -7.79 11.00 -5.40
CA GLY A 37 -8.76 10.01 -4.91
C GLY A 37 -9.31 9.09 -6.01
N VAL A 38 -8.69 9.11 -7.20
CA VAL A 38 -8.98 8.15 -8.27
C VAL A 38 -8.16 6.90 -8.00
N LEU A 39 -8.79 5.94 -7.34
CA LEU A 39 -8.11 4.75 -6.86
C LEU A 39 -7.93 3.76 -8.01
N SER A 40 -6.70 3.28 -8.14
CA SER A 40 -6.32 2.25 -9.11
C SER A 40 -5.89 1.00 -8.35
N ASN A 41 -6.75 0.56 -7.43
CA ASN A 41 -6.50 -0.64 -6.64
C ASN A 41 -6.70 -1.86 -7.54
N THR A 42 -5.69 -2.73 -7.61
CA THR A 42 -5.81 -4.01 -8.30
C THR A 42 -6.31 -5.06 -7.32
N ILE A 43 -7.50 -5.60 -7.56
CA ILE A 43 -8.08 -6.65 -6.73
C ILE A 43 -7.85 -8.00 -7.42
N VAL A 44 -7.25 -8.94 -6.68
CA VAL A 44 -7.01 -10.31 -7.13
C VAL A 44 -7.84 -11.24 -6.26
N TYR A 45 -8.66 -12.08 -6.91
CA TYR A 45 -9.43 -13.13 -6.24
C TYR A 45 -8.86 -14.49 -6.62
N ALA A 46 -8.64 -15.35 -5.64
CA ALA A 46 -8.16 -16.71 -5.84
C ALA A 46 -8.80 -17.65 -4.83
N THR A 47 -9.16 -18.84 -5.29
CA THR A 47 -9.57 -19.97 -4.43
C THR A 47 -8.37 -20.88 -4.26
N TYR A 48 -8.11 -21.31 -3.03
CA TYR A 48 -7.05 -22.27 -2.71
C TYR A 48 -7.67 -23.58 -2.19
N GLU A 49 -7.03 -24.69 -2.53
CA GLU A 49 -7.35 -26.01 -1.99
C GLU A 49 -6.03 -26.67 -1.60
N GLN A 50 -5.88 -27.08 -0.35
CA GLN A 50 -4.73 -27.86 0.09
C GLN A 50 -5.06 -29.36 0.00
N PRO A 51 -4.12 -30.22 -0.46
CA PRO A 51 -4.37 -31.67 -0.59
C PRO A 51 -4.74 -32.39 0.71
N ASP A 52 -4.37 -31.82 1.86
CA ASP A 52 -4.65 -32.33 3.20
C ASP A 52 -5.88 -31.65 3.86
N HIS A 53 -6.61 -30.83 3.10
CA HIS A 53 -7.74 -30.01 3.55
C HIS A 53 -7.43 -29.11 4.76
N MET A 54 -6.15 -28.79 5.00
CA MET A 54 -5.81 -27.90 6.10
C MET A 54 -6.25 -26.46 5.81
N PRO A 55 -6.91 -25.78 6.76
CA PRO A 55 -7.37 -24.43 6.55
C PRO A 55 -6.20 -23.44 6.59
N LEU A 56 -6.26 -22.43 5.74
CA LEU A 56 -5.30 -21.33 5.75
C LEU A 56 -5.58 -20.45 6.98
N THR A 57 -4.78 -20.62 8.02
CA THR A 57 -4.97 -19.84 9.26
C THR A 57 -4.37 -18.43 9.14
N PRO A 58 -4.89 -17.45 9.89
CA PRO A 58 -4.28 -16.13 10.01
C PRO A 58 -2.80 -16.19 10.41
N ALA A 59 -2.43 -17.10 11.30
CA ALA A 59 -1.06 -17.30 11.73
C ALA A 59 -0.14 -17.75 10.58
N THR A 60 -0.62 -18.62 9.70
CA THR A 60 0.11 -19.05 8.50
C THR A 60 0.31 -17.86 7.55
N ILE A 61 -0.73 -17.06 7.31
CA ILE A 61 -0.64 -15.87 6.45
C ILE A 61 0.37 -14.85 6.99
N TYR A 62 0.30 -14.51 8.28
CA TYR A 62 1.23 -13.55 8.86
C TYR A 62 2.69 -14.01 8.84
N LYS A 63 2.95 -15.33 8.84
CA LYS A 63 4.31 -15.87 8.66
C LYS A 63 4.77 -15.82 7.20
N ALA A 64 3.85 -15.97 6.25
CA ALA A 64 4.17 -15.97 4.82
C ALA A 64 4.42 -14.55 4.26
N LEU A 65 3.66 -13.55 4.70
CA LEU A 65 3.74 -12.19 4.16
C LEU A 65 5.15 -11.56 4.19
N PRO A 66 5.94 -11.64 5.29
CA PRO A 66 7.31 -11.15 5.27
C PRO A 66 8.18 -11.83 4.21
N LEU A 67 7.99 -13.13 3.99
CA LEU A 67 8.75 -13.90 2.99
C LEU A 67 8.43 -13.41 1.59
N VAL A 68 7.15 -13.23 1.27
CA VAL A 68 6.69 -12.70 -0.02
C VAL A 68 7.27 -11.30 -0.28
N ILE A 69 7.28 -10.41 0.72
CA ILE A 69 7.88 -9.08 0.58
C ILE A 69 9.41 -9.18 0.37
N SER A 70 10.07 -10.15 1.00
CA SER A 70 11.52 -10.36 0.83
C SER A 70 11.86 -10.86 -0.58
N GLU A 71 11.03 -11.72 -1.16
CA GLU A 71 11.18 -12.23 -2.52
C GLU A 71 10.75 -11.21 -3.58
N HIS A 72 9.76 -10.37 -3.26
CA HIS A 72 9.22 -9.34 -4.14
C HIS A 72 9.27 -7.94 -3.48
N PRO A 73 10.46 -7.33 -3.32
CA PRO A 73 10.61 -6.06 -2.60
C PRO A 73 9.91 -4.85 -3.24
N ALA A 74 9.41 -5.00 -4.47
CA ALA A 74 8.58 -3.99 -5.13
C ALA A 74 7.27 -3.75 -4.38
N LEU A 75 6.72 -4.77 -3.69
CA LEU A 75 5.47 -4.68 -2.92
C LEU A 75 5.56 -3.75 -1.70
N ALA A 76 6.78 -3.43 -1.25
CA ALA A 76 7.03 -2.46 -0.19
C ALA A 76 7.37 -1.06 -0.72
N THR A 77 7.19 -0.81 -2.02
CA THR A 77 7.54 0.47 -2.65
C THR A 77 6.37 1.45 -2.60
N ILE A 78 6.67 2.67 -2.18
CA ILE A 78 5.74 3.79 -2.09
C ILE A 78 6.23 4.97 -2.94
N LEU A 79 5.32 5.88 -3.28
CA LEU A 79 5.62 7.13 -3.97
C LEU A 79 5.47 8.32 -3.01
N ILE A 80 6.56 9.02 -2.78
CA ILE A 80 6.62 10.19 -1.89
C ILE A 80 7.01 11.43 -2.68
N ASP A 81 6.53 12.59 -2.25
CA ASP A 81 6.94 13.86 -2.81
C ASP A 81 8.01 14.50 -1.93
N GLN A 82 9.14 14.89 -2.51
CA GLN A 82 10.20 15.61 -1.82
C GLN A 82 10.43 17.00 -2.41
N PRO A 83 10.85 17.98 -1.59
CA PRO A 83 11.28 19.28 -2.10
C PRO A 83 12.41 19.13 -3.12
N SER A 84 12.32 19.86 -4.23
CA SER A 84 13.38 19.89 -5.23
C SER A 84 14.59 20.65 -4.70
N THR A 85 15.76 20.04 -4.80
CA THR A 85 17.04 20.69 -4.49
C THR A 85 17.47 21.72 -5.55
N LYS A 86 16.84 21.73 -6.74
CA LYS A 86 17.24 22.58 -7.88
C LYS A 86 16.37 23.82 -8.08
N LYS A 87 15.11 23.80 -7.64
CA LYS A 87 14.18 24.94 -7.72
C LYS A 87 13.39 25.01 -6.44
N MET A 88 13.61 26.07 -5.65
CA MET A 88 12.74 26.38 -4.52
C MET A 88 11.29 26.43 -5.01
N ALA A 89 10.38 25.87 -4.22
CA ALA A 89 8.93 25.72 -4.48
C ALA A 89 8.47 24.63 -5.48
N ARG A 90 9.35 23.75 -6.00
CA ARG A 90 8.89 22.56 -6.74
C ARG A 90 9.07 21.29 -5.92
N THR A 91 8.07 20.42 -5.90
CA THR A 91 8.21 19.04 -5.41
C THR A 91 8.60 18.13 -6.57
N ARG A 92 9.30 17.04 -6.26
CA ARG A 92 9.59 15.94 -7.17
C ARG A 92 9.14 14.64 -6.51
N THR A 93 8.48 13.77 -7.26
CA THR A 93 8.09 12.44 -6.78
C THR A 93 9.29 11.48 -6.82
N TRP A 94 9.44 10.72 -5.75
CA TRP A 94 10.46 9.70 -5.55
C TRP A 94 9.83 8.37 -5.21
N GLN A 95 10.51 7.30 -5.60
CA GLN A 95 10.27 5.98 -5.05
C GLN A 95 11.01 5.84 -3.73
N ALA A 96 10.30 5.37 -2.73
CA ALA A 96 10.86 4.93 -1.48
C ALA A 96 10.39 3.52 -1.15
N ARG A 97 11.13 2.81 -0.31
CA ARG A 97 10.75 1.50 0.20
C ARG A 97 10.48 1.60 1.69
N LEU A 98 9.33 1.08 2.13
CA LEU A 98 9.03 0.92 3.55
C LEU A 98 10.03 -0.04 4.18
N GLU A 99 10.63 0.35 5.30
CA GLU A 99 11.56 -0.50 6.04
C GLU A 99 10.81 -1.57 6.85
N ARG A 100 9.57 -1.25 7.25
CA ARG A 100 8.70 -2.13 8.03
C ARG A 100 7.26 -1.96 7.54
N ILE A 101 6.55 -3.08 7.44
CA ILE A 101 5.12 -3.12 7.15
C ILE A 101 4.42 -3.71 8.38
N CYS A 102 3.44 -2.99 8.93
CA CYS A 102 2.59 -3.51 9.98
C CYS A 102 1.45 -4.34 9.34
N PHE A 103 1.66 -5.64 9.17
CA PHE A 103 0.66 -6.49 8.51
C PHE A 103 -0.70 -6.53 9.22
N LYS A 104 -0.75 -6.24 10.52
CA LYS A 104 -2.02 -6.15 11.26
C LYS A 104 -2.93 -5.04 10.73
N ASP A 105 -2.35 -3.96 10.21
CA ASP A 105 -3.09 -2.82 9.68
C ASP A 105 -3.44 -3.02 8.20
N CYS A 106 -2.80 -4.00 7.53
CA CYS A 106 -2.94 -4.24 6.09
C CYS A 106 -3.76 -5.50 5.76
N VAL A 107 -4.09 -6.34 6.75
CA VAL A 107 -4.72 -7.65 6.51
C VAL A 107 -5.96 -7.78 7.38
N ARG A 108 -7.08 -8.12 6.73
CA ARG A 108 -8.36 -8.43 7.38
C ARG A 108 -8.78 -9.84 7.00
N PHE A 109 -9.21 -10.61 8.01
CA PHE A 109 -9.79 -11.95 7.83
C PHE A 109 -11.30 -11.86 7.99
N ILE A 110 -12.03 -12.49 7.10
CA ILE A 110 -13.50 -12.45 7.02
C ILE A 110 -13.98 -13.89 6.96
N ASP A 111 -15.05 -14.21 7.69
CA ASP A 111 -15.67 -15.54 7.69
C ASP A 111 -16.66 -15.66 6.52
N ASP A 112 -16.49 -16.69 5.69
CA ASP A 112 -17.26 -16.92 4.45
C ASP A 112 -18.74 -17.21 4.72
N MET A 113 -19.11 -17.65 5.93
CA MET A 113 -20.49 -18.03 6.27
C MET A 113 -21.45 -16.83 6.36
N ALA A 114 -20.96 -15.59 6.24
CA ALA A 114 -21.70 -14.37 6.48
C ALA A 114 -21.80 -13.42 5.26
N GLU A 115 -22.18 -13.94 4.08
CA GLU A 115 -22.73 -13.18 2.93
C GLU A 115 -21.77 -12.88 1.75
N LYS A 116 -21.96 -13.66 0.68
CA LYS A 116 -21.40 -13.40 -0.66
C LYS A 116 -21.70 -11.99 -1.20
N GLU A 117 -22.84 -11.41 -0.82
CA GLU A 117 -23.22 -10.04 -1.18
C GLU A 117 -22.43 -8.98 -0.41
N GLN A 118 -22.07 -9.23 0.85
CA GLN A 118 -21.16 -8.36 1.60
C GLN A 118 -19.76 -8.39 1.02
N PHE A 119 -19.29 -9.55 0.55
CA PHE A 119 -17.98 -9.67 -0.10
C PHE A 119 -17.88 -8.82 -1.38
N ILE A 120 -18.90 -8.85 -2.25
CA ILE A 120 -18.93 -8.02 -3.47
C ILE A 120 -19.00 -6.53 -3.11
N ARG A 121 -19.84 -6.16 -2.14
CA ARG A 121 -19.93 -4.77 -1.66
C ARG A 121 -18.63 -4.30 -1.03
N LEU A 122 -17.94 -5.17 -0.29
CA LEU A 122 -16.64 -4.89 0.30
C LEU A 122 -15.61 -4.66 -0.81
N ILE A 123 -15.52 -5.54 -1.80
CA ILE A 123 -14.65 -5.33 -2.97
C ILE A 123 -14.94 -4.00 -3.65
N GLN A 124 -16.21 -3.63 -3.83
CA GLN A 124 -16.59 -2.36 -4.44
C GLN A 124 -16.20 -1.16 -3.57
N VAL A 125 -16.36 -1.24 -2.24
CA VAL A 125 -15.93 -0.19 -1.31
C VAL A 125 -14.41 -0.06 -1.36
N GLU A 126 -13.66 -1.15 -1.15
CA GLU A 126 -12.18 -1.15 -1.13
C GLU A 126 -11.56 -0.82 -2.50
N HIS A 127 -12.27 -1.02 -3.61
CA HIS A 127 -11.83 -0.52 -4.92
C HIS A 127 -11.98 1.00 -5.03
N ASN A 128 -13.00 1.57 -4.38
CA ASN A 128 -13.43 2.97 -4.53
C ASN A 128 -13.04 3.87 -3.34
N THR A 129 -12.39 3.33 -2.31
CA THR A 129 -11.75 4.08 -1.20
C THR A 129 -10.24 3.90 -1.16
#